data_AF-A1D8I2-F1
#
_entry.id   AF-A1D8I2-F1
#
_cell.length_a   1.000
_cell.length_b   1.000
_cell.length_c   1.000
_cell.angle_alpha   90.00
_cell.angle_beta   90.00
_cell.angle_gamma   90.00
#
_symmetry.space_group_name_H-M   'P 1'
#
loop_
_entity.id
_entity.type
_entity.pdbx_description
1 polymer ?
#
loop_
_entity_poly.entity_id
_entity_poly.type
_entity_poly.pdbx_seq_one_letter_code
_entity_poly.pdbx_strand_id
1 'polypeptide(L)'
;MPFQIIHRRKKRAPTQEIWEETQQRATQAQERQRQQANRHRHREDFNVGDKVFVNTRNCRVDQPGRKLADQAAGAFEIVGKYRVKWVGQGDEVDTTWYPKRNFKNAQEKLLEFYRRYPDEPGPPKRLNLLAEAALNDRFKEDHPDNDRPA
;
A
#
# COMPACT_ATOMS: atom_id res chain seq x y z
N MET A 1 36.38 -25.38 63.83
CA MET A 1 36.14 -24.12 63.10
C MET A 1 35.57 -24.44 61.72
N PRO A 2 34.28 -24.22 61.43
CA PRO A 2 33.77 -24.46 60.08
C PRO A 2 33.91 -23.18 59.23
N PHE A 3 34.55 -23.30 58.07
CA PHE A 3 34.61 -22.24 57.07
C PHE A 3 33.26 -22.15 56.33
N GLN A 4 32.62 -20.97 56.35
CA GLN A 4 31.43 -20.71 55.54
C GLN A 4 31.82 -20.26 54.12
N ILE A 5 31.36 -20.99 53.11
CA ILE A 5 31.55 -20.66 51.69
C ILE A 5 30.53 -19.58 51.31
N ILE A 6 31.01 -18.35 51.12
CA ILE A 6 30.19 -17.22 50.65
C ILE A 6 29.93 -17.39 49.15
N HIS A 7 28.72 -17.81 48.79
CA HIS A 7 28.29 -17.87 47.40
C HIS A 7 27.86 -16.47 46.94
N ARG A 8 28.68 -15.79 46.15
CA ARG A 8 28.32 -14.52 45.52
C ARG A 8 27.35 -14.78 44.36
N ARG A 9 26.04 -14.67 44.60
CA ARG A 9 25.05 -14.68 43.51
C ARG A 9 25.32 -13.49 42.58
N LYS A 10 25.74 -13.74 41.33
CA LYS A 10 25.70 -12.74 40.26
C LYS A 10 24.23 -12.31 40.12
N LYS A 11 23.93 -11.03 40.35
CA LYS A 11 22.61 -10.47 40.02
C LYS A 11 22.40 -10.65 38.51
N ARG A 12 21.55 -11.58 38.10
CA ARG A 12 21.02 -11.60 36.74
C ARG A 12 20.11 -10.37 36.64
N ALA A 13 20.32 -9.52 35.65
CA ALA A 13 19.40 -8.42 35.39
C ALA A 13 17.97 -8.98 35.21
N PRO A 14 16.93 -8.27 35.65
CA PRO A 14 15.56 -8.73 35.45
C PRO A 14 15.34 -8.87 33.95
N THR A 15 15.06 -10.07 33.48
CA THR A 15 14.83 -10.34 32.06
C THR A 15 13.76 -9.44 31.46
N GLN A 16 12.79 -9.01 32.28
CA GLN A 16 11.73 -8.06 31.92
C GLN A 16 12.27 -6.69 31.48
N GLU A 17 13.21 -6.11 32.22
CA GLU A 17 13.80 -4.81 31.91
C GLU A 17 14.56 -4.85 30.57
N ILE A 18 15.32 -5.93 30.33
CA ILE A 18 16.01 -6.16 29.04
C ILE A 18 15.01 -6.29 27.89
N TRP A 19 13.89 -6.97 28.12
CA TRP A 19 12.83 -7.13 27.11
C TRP A 19 12.16 -5.80 26.78
N GLU A 20 11.82 -5.00 27.78
CA GLU A 20 11.23 -3.67 27.60
C GLU A 20 12.18 -2.74 26.85
N GLU A 21 13.46 -2.72 27.24
CA GLU A 21 14.47 -1.92 26.55
C GLU A 21 14.64 -2.37 25.09
N THR A 22 14.62 -3.68 24.83
CA THR A 22 14.70 -4.23 23.47
C THR A 22 13.50 -3.80 22.63
N GLN A 23 12.29 -3.87 23.18
CA GLN A 23 11.07 -3.41 22.49
C GLN A 23 11.13 -1.92 22.19
N GLN A 24 11.55 -1.09 23.15
CA GLN A 24 11.72 0.35 22.94
C GLN A 24 12.74 0.65 21.83
N ARG A 25 13.89 -0.03 21.83
CA ARG A 25 14.91 0.13 20.80
C ARG A 25 14.40 -0.30 19.43
N ALA A 26 13.65 -1.40 19.34
CA ALA A 26 13.03 -1.86 18.10
C ALA A 26 12.03 -0.83 17.55
N THR A 27 11.14 -0.31 18.40
CA THR A 27 10.18 0.74 18.02
C THR A 27 10.88 2.02 17.57
N GLN A 28 11.90 2.48 18.30
CA GLN A 28 12.68 3.65 17.90
C GLN A 28 13.42 3.43 16.57
N ALA A 29 13.95 2.23 16.33
CA ALA A 29 14.59 1.89 15.06
C ALA A 29 13.58 1.89 13.90
N GLN A 30 12.40 1.29 14.10
CA GLN A 30 11.30 1.32 13.12
C GLN A 30 10.87 2.77 12.82
N GLU A 31 10.76 3.62 13.84
CA GLU A 31 10.38 5.02 13.68
C GLU A 31 11.42 5.80 12.87
N ARG A 32 12.71 5.62 13.17
CA ARG A 32 13.80 6.24 12.40
C ARG A 32 13.77 5.79 10.93
N GLN A 33 13.57 4.51 10.68
CA GLN A 33 13.44 3.98 9.32
C GLN A 33 12.21 4.55 8.60
N ARG A 34 11.07 4.65 9.30
CA ARG A 34 9.84 5.27 8.78
C ARG A 34 10.07 6.71 8.37
N GLN A 35 10.71 7.52 9.22
CA GLN A 35 11.00 8.93 8.92
C GLN A 35 11.93 9.07 7.71
N GLN A 36 13.00 8.27 7.65
CA GLN A 36 13.92 8.28 6.52
C GLN A 36 13.24 7.86 5.21
N ALA A 37 12.42 6.82 5.25
CA ALA A 37 11.67 6.36 4.08
C ALA A 37 10.61 7.39 3.64
N ASN A 38 9.87 7.95 4.60
CA ASN A 38 8.83 8.95 4.34
C ASN A 38 9.41 10.25 3.77
N ARG A 39 10.66 10.62 4.10
CA ARG A 39 11.34 11.80 3.54
C ARG A 39 11.37 11.80 2.00
N HIS A 40 11.43 10.62 1.38
CA HIS A 40 11.46 10.46 -0.07
C HIS A 40 10.08 10.18 -0.69
N ARG A 41 9.05 9.99 0.14
CA ARG A 41 7.68 9.80 -0.32
C ARG A 41 7.02 11.16 -0.47
N HIS A 42 6.67 11.52 -1.70
CA HIS A 42 5.77 12.64 -1.96
C HIS A 42 4.34 12.13 -1.93
N ARG A 43 3.41 12.96 -1.45
CA ARG A 43 1.98 12.72 -1.69
C ARG A 43 1.69 13.10 -3.15
N GLU A 44 0.96 12.24 -3.84
CA GLU A 44 0.56 12.45 -5.23
C GLU A 44 -0.71 13.32 -5.25
N ASP A 45 -0.55 14.62 -5.49
CA ASP A 45 -1.65 15.60 -5.49
C ASP A 45 -2.34 15.72 -6.87
N PHE A 46 -2.56 14.59 -7.56
CA PHE A 46 -3.25 14.60 -8.86
C PHE A 46 -4.76 14.58 -8.71
N ASN A 47 -5.53 15.23 -9.55
CA ASN A 47 -6.99 15.22 -9.56
C ASN A 47 -7.57 14.39 -10.71
N VAL A 48 -8.87 14.04 -10.59
CA VAL A 48 -9.61 13.40 -11.69
C VAL A 48 -9.68 14.38 -12.85
N GLY A 49 -9.37 13.92 -14.06
CA GLY A 49 -9.26 14.74 -15.27
C GLY A 49 -7.85 15.29 -15.55
N ASP A 50 -6.91 15.19 -14.60
CA ASP A 50 -5.52 15.59 -14.86
C ASP A 50 -4.88 14.61 -15.86
N LYS A 51 -4.12 15.18 -16.81
CA LYS A 51 -3.34 14.40 -17.78
C LYS A 51 -1.92 14.21 -17.28
N VAL A 52 -1.56 12.97 -17.04
CA VAL A 52 -0.24 12.60 -16.52
C VAL A 52 0.58 11.82 -17.54
N PHE A 53 1.89 12.01 -17.45
CA PHE A 53 2.86 11.23 -18.21
C PHE A 53 3.45 10.14 -17.31
N VAL A 54 3.56 8.93 -17.85
CA VAL A 54 4.19 7.80 -17.16
C VAL A 54 5.62 7.66 -17.67
N ASN A 55 6.58 7.66 -16.76
CA ASN A 55 7.98 7.46 -17.10
C ASN A 55 8.17 6.04 -17.68
N THR A 56 8.75 5.93 -18.88
CA THR A 56 8.86 4.66 -19.59
C THR A 56 10.11 3.87 -19.23
N ARG A 57 10.95 4.33 -18.27
CA ARG A 57 12.25 3.73 -17.92
C ARG A 57 12.19 2.22 -17.66
N ASN A 58 11.10 1.76 -17.03
CA ASN A 58 10.86 0.34 -16.73
C ASN A 58 9.76 -0.30 -17.58
N CYS A 59 9.30 0.39 -18.63
CA CYS A 59 8.36 -0.14 -19.60
C CYS A 59 9.13 -0.84 -20.73
N ARG A 60 8.58 -1.95 -21.23
CA ARG A 60 8.99 -2.49 -22.52
C ARG A 60 8.58 -1.49 -23.58
N VAL A 61 9.55 -1.03 -24.36
CA VAL A 61 9.34 -0.10 -25.48
C VAL A 61 9.68 -0.87 -26.75
N ASP A 62 8.80 -0.81 -27.74
CA ASP A 62 8.97 -1.55 -29.01
C ASP A 62 10.04 -0.92 -29.93
N GLN A 63 10.64 0.18 -29.47
CA GLN A 63 11.72 0.86 -30.17
C GLN A 63 13.02 0.05 -30.13
N PRO A 64 13.82 0.04 -31.21
CA PRO A 64 15.02 -0.80 -31.36
C PRO A 64 16.13 -0.46 -30.35
N GLY A 65 16.07 0.71 -29.70
CA GLY A 65 17.01 1.09 -28.66
C GLY A 65 16.46 2.17 -27.74
N ARG A 66 16.92 2.16 -26.49
CA ARG A 66 16.45 3.07 -25.44
C ARG A 66 16.65 4.55 -25.74
N LYS A 67 17.70 4.88 -26.51
CA LYS A 67 18.04 6.25 -26.93
C LYS A 67 16.98 6.85 -27.86
N LEU A 68 16.30 6.00 -28.63
CA LEU A 68 15.25 6.39 -29.56
C LEU A 68 13.85 6.23 -28.98
N ALA A 69 13.74 5.65 -27.78
CA ALA A 69 12.48 5.49 -27.09
C ALA A 69 12.08 6.78 -26.38
N ASP A 70 10.80 7.12 -26.46
CA ASP A 70 10.24 8.21 -25.67
C ASP A 70 10.51 7.97 -24.19
N GLN A 71 10.97 9.02 -23.48
CA GLN A 71 11.28 8.95 -22.05
C GLN A 71 10.03 8.89 -21.18
N ALA A 72 8.90 9.33 -21.73
CA ALA A 72 7.61 9.29 -21.08
C ALA A 72 6.50 8.96 -22.10
N ALA A 73 5.55 8.13 -21.67
CA ALA A 73 4.33 7.83 -22.41
C ALA A 73 3.22 8.73 -21.86
N GLY A 74 2.38 9.29 -22.72
CA GLY A 74 1.36 10.23 -22.29
C GLY A 74 0.10 10.16 -23.14
N ALA A 75 -0.87 11.07 -22.98
CA ALA A 75 -1.15 11.85 -21.79
C ALA A 75 -2.39 11.17 -21.16
N PHE A 76 -2.16 10.38 -20.12
CA PHE A 76 -3.20 9.53 -19.56
C PHE A 76 -4.06 10.35 -18.61
N GLU A 77 -5.37 10.30 -18.81
CA GLU A 77 -6.32 10.98 -17.94
C GLU A 77 -6.60 10.14 -16.70
N ILE A 78 -6.57 10.77 -15.53
CA ILE A 78 -7.00 10.13 -14.29
C ILE A 78 -8.51 10.04 -14.27
N VAL A 79 -9.03 8.81 -14.35
CA VAL A 79 -10.47 8.53 -14.54
C VAL A 79 -11.27 8.63 -13.24
N GLY A 80 -10.66 8.44 -12.06
CA GLY A 80 -11.41 8.46 -10.82
C GLY A 80 -10.60 8.24 -9.55
N LYS A 81 -11.23 8.57 -8.42
CA LYS A 81 -10.73 8.37 -7.04
C LYS A 81 -11.87 7.88 -6.15
N TYR A 82 -11.53 7.31 -4.99
CA TYR A 82 -12.49 6.86 -3.99
C TYR A 82 -12.26 7.55 -2.65
N ARG A 83 -13.35 7.76 -1.90
CA ARG A 83 -13.28 7.99 -0.45
C ARG A 83 -13.59 6.70 0.28
N VAL A 84 -12.93 6.51 1.40
CA VAL A 84 -12.96 5.24 2.14
C VAL A 84 -13.44 5.49 3.55
N LYS A 85 -14.23 4.58 4.09
CA LYS A 85 -14.42 4.44 5.53
C LYS A 85 -13.64 3.21 5.98
N TRP A 86 -12.61 3.41 6.80
CA TRP A 86 -11.76 2.33 7.29
C TRP A 86 -12.44 1.54 8.41
N VAL A 87 -12.32 0.22 8.38
CA VAL A 87 -12.87 -0.65 9.43
C VAL A 87 -12.02 -0.48 10.69
N GLY A 88 -12.67 -0.22 11.83
CA GLY A 88 -12.00 -0.12 13.13
C GLY A 88 -11.51 1.28 13.51
N GLN A 89 -11.64 2.28 12.64
CA GLN A 89 -11.22 3.66 12.90
C GLN A 89 -12.36 4.58 13.39
N GLY A 90 -13.38 4.00 14.05
CA GLY A 90 -14.58 4.72 14.49
C GLY A 90 -15.48 5.18 13.34
N ASP A 91 -16.47 6.02 13.65
CA ASP A 91 -17.39 6.59 12.66
C ASP A 91 -16.84 7.81 11.92
N GLU A 92 -15.57 8.16 12.14
CA GLU A 92 -14.91 9.25 11.45
C GLU A 92 -14.73 8.90 9.97
N VAL A 93 -15.35 9.70 9.11
CA VAL A 93 -15.26 9.53 7.66
C VAL A 93 -13.94 10.13 7.19
N ASP A 94 -13.08 9.30 6.60
CA ASP A 94 -11.86 9.79 5.95
C ASP A 94 -12.24 10.78 4.84
N THR A 95 -11.62 11.96 4.89
CA THR A 95 -11.85 13.03 3.90
C THR A 95 -10.87 12.93 2.75
N THR A 96 -9.89 12.03 2.84
CA THR A 96 -8.86 11.82 1.81
C THR A 96 -9.42 11.06 0.62
N TRP A 97 -9.14 11.56 -0.58
CA TRP A 97 -9.43 10.87 -1.84
C TRP A 97 -8.23 10.00 -2.23
N TYR A 98 -8.47 8.72 -2.45
CA TYR A 98 -7.45 7.75 -2.80
C TYR A 98 -7.56 7.32 -4.27
N PRO A 99 -6.42 7.12 -4.95
CA PRO A 99 -6.43 6.59 -6.31
C PRO A 99 -6.93 5.14 -6.33
N LYS A 100 -7.57 4.75 -7.43
CA LYS A 100 -8.11 3.40 -7.65
C LYS A 100 -7.10 2.27 -7.40
N ARG A 101 -5.83 2.52 -7.73
CA ARG A 101 -4.70 1.59 -7.52
C ARG A 101 -4.53 1.14 -6.06
N ASN A 102 -4.94 1.94 -5.07
CA ASN A 102 -4.81 1.58 -3.65
C ASN A 102 -5.71 0.41 -3.24
N PHE A 103 -6.76 0.11 -4.01
CA PHE A 103 -7.78 -0.89 -3.67
C PHE A 103 -7.64 -2.21 -4.46
N LYS A 104 -6.46 -2.48 -5.01
CA LYS A 104 -6.17 -3.75 -5.71
C LYS A 104 -6.46 -5.00 -4.86
N ASN A 105 -6.25 -4.90 -3.55
CA ASN A 105 -6.47 -6.02 -2.61
C ASN A 105 -7.86 -6.01 -1.96
N ALA A 106 -8.73 -5.09 -2.36
CA ALA A 106 -10.06 -4.90 -1.78
C ALA A 106 -11.16 -4.93 -2.86
N GLN A 107 -10.98 -5.82 -3.86
CA GLN A 107 -11.83 -5.90 -5.04
C GLN A 107 -13.27 -6.30 -4.72
N GLU A 108 -13.48 -7.11 -3.69
CA GLU A 108 -14.82 -7.45 -3.19
C GLU A 108 -15.60 -6.21 -2.73
N LYS A 109 -14.93 -5.28 -2.05
CA LYS A 109 -15.56 -4.03 -1.58
C LYS A 109 -15.87 -3.08 -2.72
N LEU A 110 -15.00 -3.01 -3.72
CA LEU A 110 -15.30 -2.28 -4.95
C LEU A 110 -16.51 -2.89 -5.67
N LEU A 111 -16.60 -4.22 -5.74
CA LEU A 111 -17.76 -4.88 -6.35
C LEU A 111 -19.06 -4.59 -5.60
N GLU A 112 -19.04 -4.64 -4.27
CA GLU A 112 -20.19 -4.26 -3.43
C GLU A 112 -20.62 -2.81 -3.70
N PHE A 113 -19.65 -1.89 -3.80
CA PHE A 113 -19.90 -0.48 -4.11
C PHE A 113 -20.60 -0.32 -5.46
N TYR A 114 -20.07 -0.90 -6.54
CA TYR A 114 -20.67 -0.78 -7.88
C TYR A 114 -21.99 -1.55 -8.03
N ARG A 115 -22.22 -2.60 -7.24
CA ARG A 115 -23.56 -3.24 -7.14
C ARG A 115 -24.60 -2.31 -6.50
N ARG A 116 -24.18 -1.46 -5.55
CA ARG A 116 -25.04 -0.50 -4.87
C ARG A 116 -25.26 0.78 -5.69
N TYR A 117 -24.27 1.17 -6.48
CA TYR A 117 -24.29 2.37 -7.32
C TYR A 117 -23.98 2.02 -8.78
N PRO A 118 -24.98 1.51 -9.54
CA PRO A 118 -24.77 1.06 -10.91
C PRO A 118 -24.55 2.21 -11.92
N ASP A 119 -24.96 3.44 -11.58
CA ASP A 119 -24.89 4.62 -12.47
C ASP A 119 -23.55 5.39 -12.40
N GLU A 120 -22.64 5.01 -11.49
CA GLU A 120 -21.29 5.60 -11.36
C GLU A 120 -20.39 5.18 -12.54
N PRO A 121 -19.31 5.93 -12.87
CA PRO A 121 -18.40 5.57 -13.95
C PRO A 121 -17.96 4.12 -13.81
N GLY A 122 -18.27 3.34 -14.85
CA GLY A 122 -18.43 1.90 -14.78
C GLY A 122 -17.29 1.18 -14.07
N PRO A 123 -17.60 0.09 -13.34
CA PRO A 123 -16.60 -0.69 -12.63
C PRO A 123 -15.42 -1.04 -13.55
N PRO A 124 -14.20 -1.18 -13.03
CA PRO A 124 -13.09 -1.69 -13.84
C PRO A 124 -13.51 -2.96 -14.60
N LYS A 125 -13.16 -3.08 -15.89
CA LYS A 125 -13.65 -4.14 -16.79
C LYS A 125 -13.55 -5.55 -16.21
N ARG A 126 -12.51 -5.81 -15.42
CA ARG A 126 -12.21 -7.13 -14.86
C ARG A 126 -12.68 -7.29 -13.41
N LEU A 127 -13.49 -6.39 -12.86
CA LEU A 127 -13.83 -6.36 -11.43
C LEU A 127 -14.48 -7.67 -10.95
N ASN A 128 -15.42 -8.23 -11.71
CA ASN A 128 -16.08 -9.49 -11.33
C ASN A 128 -15.08 -10.65 -11.24
N LEU A 129 -14.25 -10.83 -12.27
CA LEU A 129 -13.20 -11.86 -12.32
C LEU A 129 -12.22 -11.72 -11.15
N LEU A 130 -11.88 -10.47 -10.83
CA LEU A 130 -10.94 -10.09 -9.80
C LEU A 130 -11.52 -10.35 -8.39
N ALA A 131 -12.78 -9.99 -8.16
CA ALA A 131 -13.48 -10.31 -6.92
C ALA A 131 -13.66 -11.82 -6.73
N GLU A 132 -13.96 -12.56 -7.80
CA GLU A 132 -13.99 -14.03 -7.77
C GLU A 132 -12.62 -14.62 -7.43
N ALA A 133 -11.54 -14.11 -8.02
CA ALA A 133 -10.19 -14.56 -7.70
C ALA A 133 -9.84 -14.31 -6.23
N ALA A 134 -10.21 -13.15 -5.68
CA ALA A 134 -10.03 -12.81 -4.27
C ALA A 134 -10.79 -13.78 -3.35
N LEU A 135 -12.07 -14.06 -3.65
CA LEU A 135 -12.88 -15.03 -2.89
C LEU A 135 -12.28 -16.44 -2.89
N ASN A 136 -11.57 -16.79 -3.97
CA ASN A 136 -10.93 -18.09 -4.12
C ASN A 136 -9.48 -18.13 -3.61
N ASP A 137 -8.98 -17.05 -2.98
CA ASP A 137 -7.58 -16.88 -2.56
C ASP A 137 -6.57 -17.15 -3.69
N ARG A 138 -6.92 -16.75 -4.93
CA ARG A 138 -6.08 -16.92 -6.12
C ARG A 138 -5.48 -15.58 -6.53
N PHE A 139 -4.16 -15.55 -6.63
CA PHE A 139 -3.45 -14.41 -7.24
C PHE A 139 -3.74 -14.34 -8.75
N LYS A 140 -4.04 -13.13 -9.24
CA LYS A 140 -4.10 -12.82 -10.67
C LYS A 140 -2.98 -11.87 -11.03
N GLU A 141 -2.36 -12.10 -12.18
CA GLU A 141 -1.34 -11.22 -12.73
C GLU A 141 -1.90 -9.81 -12.97
N ASP A 142 -1.05 -8.80 -12.78
CA ASP A 142 -1.38 -7.40 -13.05
C ASP A 142 -1.67 -7.23 -14.55
N HIS A 143 -2.91 -6.82 -14.88
CA HIS A 143 -3.37 -6.62 -16.25
C HIS A 143 -3.66 -5.14 -16.51
N PRO A 144 -3.34 -4.57 -17.69
CA PRO A 144 -3.59 -3.15 -17.99
C PRO A 144 -5.05 -2.73 -17.89
N ASP A 145 -5.98 -3.66 -18.10
CA ASP A 145 -7.42 -3.42 -17.98
C ASP A 145 -7.95 -3.43 -16.53
N ASN A 146 -7.10 -3.68 -15.52
CA ASN A 146 -7.52 -3.65 -14.12
C ASN A 146 -7.94 -2.24 -13.67
N ASP A 147 -7.42 -1.20 -14.33
CA ASP A 147 -7.72 0.19 -14.00
C ASP A 147 -8.71 0.85 -14.98
N ARG A 148 -8.87 0.29 -16.19
CA ARG A 148 -9.75 0.86 -17.23
C ARG A 148 -11.24 0.71 -16.85
N PRO A 149 -12.04 1.79 -16.92
CA PRO A 149 -13.48 1.70 -16.74
C PRO A 149 -14.10 0.80 -17.82
N ALA A 150 -15.22 0.14 -17.49
CA ALA A 150 -15.98 -0.68 -18.42
C ALA A 150 -16.61 0.14 -19.54
#